data_AF-A0A1V3U1H5-F1
#
_entry.id   AF-A0A1V3U1H5-F1
#
_cell.length_a   1.000
_cell.length_b   1.000
_cell.length_c   1.000
_cell.angle_alpha   90.00
_cell.angle_beta   90.00
_cell.angle_gamma   90.00
#
_symmetry.space_group_name_H-M   'P 1'
#
loop_
_entity.id
_entity.type
_entity.pdbx_description
1 polymer ?
#
loop_
_entity_poly.entity_id
_entity_poly.type
_entity_poly.pdbx_seq_one_letter_code
_entity_poly.pdbx_strand_id
1 'polypeptide(L)'
;MKKVFLTVLSVFTLSTAFISCNDGGDIAIETTEVKTTDLPVKAQAFLTAGYGDVQVKEVRKADIGDGKFAYTVELVDGSRIDFDNNGDWTTIDSKVKPVPTAAVPAAITAYIKTNYQPGDVITYINKNQKGYFVKITNNIKLTFDANGNFTNNGW
;
A
#
# COMPACT_ATOMS: atom_id res chain seq x y z
N MET A 1 8.18 -60.16 -17.98
CA MET A 1 8.69 -58.81 -18.32
C MET A 1 7.68 -57.79 -17.81
N LYS A 2 7.89 -57.22 -16.62
CA LYS A 2 6.98 -56.23 -16.01
C LYS A 2 7.46 -54.83 -16.43
N LYS A 3 6.60 -54.06 -17.10
CA LYS A 3 6.90 -52.70 -17.56
C LYS A 3 6.81 -51.75 -16.37
N VAL A 4 7.89 -51.04 -16.07
CA VAL A 4 7.95 -49.99 -15.04
C VAL A 4 7.71 -48.66 -15.76
N PHE A 5 6.60 -47.99 -15.44
CA PHE A 5 6.31 -46.64 -15.91
C PHE A 5 6.79 -45.67 -14.83
N LEU A 6 7.90 -44.98 -15.08
CA LEU A 6 8.40 -43.89 -14.22
C LEU A 6 7.69 -42.60 -14.64
N THR A 7 6.74 -42.14 -13.85
CA THR A 7 6.15 -40.80 -14.03
C THR A 7 7.04 -39.80 -13.29
N VAL A 8 7.82 -39.03 -14.05
CA VAL A 8 8.63 -37.93 -13.54
C VAL A 8 7.69 -36.80 -13.12
N LEU A 9 7.59 -36.56 -11.81
CA LEU A 9 6.88 -35.43 -11.22
C LEU A 9 7.67 -34.15 -11.54
N SER A 10 7.10 -33.32 -12.41
CA SER A 10 7.63 -31.99 -12.75
C SER A 10 7.59 -31.11 -11.50
N VAL A 11 8.76 -30.88 -10.91
CA VAL A 11 8.97 -29.84 -9.90
C VAL A 11 9.10 -28.53 -10.66
N PHE A 12 8.00 -27.77 -10.73
CA PHE A 12 8.05 -26.37 -11.13
C PHE A 12 8.58 -25.60 -9.91
N THR A 13 9.90 -25.41 -9.85
CA THR A 13 10.54 -24.58 -8.82
C THR A 13 10.12 -23.12 -9.05
N LEU A 14 9.25 -22.64 -8.17
CA LEU A 14 8.80 -21.26 -8.06
C LEU A 14 10.02 -20.34 -7.93
N SER A 15 10.06 -19.32 -8.78
CA SER A 15 11.14 -18.35 -8.91
C SER A 15 11.52 -17.73 -7.57
N THR A 16 12.76 -17.94 -7.13
CA THR A 16 13.35 -17.20 -6.02
C THR A 16 13.68 -15.79 -6.49
N ALA A 17 12.92 -14.80 -6.04
CA ALA A 17 13.36 -13.41 -6.11
C ALA A 17 14.48 -13.23 -5.07
N PHE A 18 15.71 -13.08 -5.57
CA PHE A 18 16.85 -12.67 -4.75
C PHE A 18 16.65 -11.23 -4.32
N ILE A 19 16.45 -11.00 -3.02
CA ILE A 19 16.75 -9.70 -2.41
C ILE A 19 18.07 -9.89 -1.67
N SER A 20 19.08 -9.14 -2.11
CA SER A 20 20.43 -9.11 -1.56
C SER A 20 20.41 -8.88 -0.04
N CYS A 21 21.07 -9.74 0.71
CA CYS A 21 21.34 -9.53 2.13
C CYS A 21 22.23 -8.31 2.36
N ASN A 22 21.91 -7.51 3.38
CA ASN A 22 22.91 -6.83 4.22
C ASN A 22 22.39 -6.73 5.66
N ASP A 23 23.07 -7.43 6.58
CA ASP A 23 23.06 -7.36 8.04
C ASP A 23 21.89 -6.65 8.75
N GLY A 24 21.01 -7.46 9.36
CA GLY A 24 20.10 -6.99 10.40
C GLY A 24 18.68 -7.56 10.33
N GLY A 25 18.49 -8.87 10.45
CA GLY A 25 17.23 -9.45 10.96
C GLY A 25 15.91 -8.97 10.35
N ASP A 26 15.86 -8.63 9.06
CA ASP A 26 14.59 -8.34 8.40
C ASP A 26 13.85 -9.66 8.19
N ILE A 27 12.78 -9.86 8.96
CA ILE A 27 11.80 -10.92 8.69
C ILE A 27 11.13 -10.51 7.37
N ALA A 28 11.53 -11.15 6.28
CA ALA A 28 10.75 -11.10 5.05
C ALA A 28 9.37 -11.68 5.37
N ILE A 29 8.37 -10.81 5.52
CA ILE A 29 6.99 -11.26 5.70
C ILE A 29 6.56 -11.89 4.39
N GLU A 30 6.35 -13.20 4.40
CA GLU A 30 5.90 -13.93 3.22
C GLU A 30 4.55 -13.37 2.76
N THR A 31 4.46 -13.02 1.48
CA THR A 31 3.23 -12.50 0.88
C THR A 31 2.68 -13.50 -0.11
N THR A 32 1.36 -13.66 -0.11
CA THR A 32 0.63 -14.50 -1.07
C THR A 32 -0.20 -13.63 -2.00
N GLU A 33 -0.24 -13.97 -3.27
CA GLU A 33 -1.15 -13.31 -4.22
C GLU A 33 -2.58 -13.78 -3.98
N VAL A 34 -3.52 -12.83 -3.93
CA VAL A 34 -4.95 -13.08 -3.68
C VAL A 34 -5.81 -12.27 -4.65
N LYS A 35 -7.11 -12.51 -4.67
CA LYS A 35 -8.04 -11.74 -5.52
C LYS A 35 -8.47 -10.46 -4.80
N THR A 36 -8.91 -9.45 -5.55
CA THR A 36 -9.54 -8.24 -5.01
C THR A 36 -10.76 -8.57 -4.13
N THR A 37 -11.47 -9.65 -4.43
CA THR A 37 -12.60 -10.14 -3.63
C THR A 37 -12.20 -10.67 -2.25
N ASP A 38 -10.92 -10.97 -2.04
CA ASP A 38 -10.37 -11.46 -0.77
C ASP A 38 -9.94 -10.31 0.17
N LEU A 39 -10.01 -9.06 -0.30
CA LEU A 39 -9.84 -7.88 0.53
C LEU A 39 -11.03 -7.71 1.49
N PRO A 40 -10.82 -7.10 2.67
CA PRO A 40 -11.94 -6.68 3.51
C PRO A 40 -12.89 -5.74 2.73
N VAL A 41 -14.20 -5.84 2.99
CA VAL A 41 -15.25 -5.08 2.27
C VAL A 41 -14.97 -3.58 2.27
N LYS A 42 -14.42 -3.05 3.36
CA LYS A 42 -14.04 -1.64 3.50
C LYS A 42 -12.94 -1.22 2.51
N ALA A 43 -11.95 -2.07 2.29
CA ALA A 43 -10.88 -1.83 1.31
C ALA A 43 -11.42 -1.91 -0.13
N GLN A 44 -12.30 -2.86 -0.42
CA GLN A 44 -12.97 -2.94 -1.72
C GLN A 44 -13.74 -1.65 -2.03
N ALA A 45 -14.56 -1.18 -1.07
CA ALA A 45 -15.31 0.07 -1.20
C ALA A 45 -14.39 1.29 -1.38
N PHE A 46 -13.27 1.33 -0.67
CA PHE A 46 -12.26 2.39 -0.84
C PHE A 46 -11.69 2.42 -2.25
N LEU A 47 -11.29 1.26 -2.80
CA LEU A 47 -10.78 1.16 -4.17
C LEU A 47 -11.82 1.60 -5.19
N THR A 48 -13.07 1.15 -5.06
CA THR A 48 -14.16 1.57 -5.96
C THR A 48 -14.39 3.08 -5.93
N ALA A 49 -14.39 3.69 -4.74
CA ALA A 49 -14.66 5.12 -4.59
C ALA A 49 -13.49 6.02 -5.01
N GLY A 50 -12.26 5.62 -4.73
CA GLY A 50 -11.05 6.43 -4.96
C GLY A 50 -10.33 6.14 -6.28
N TYR A 51 -10.44 4.91 -6.79
CA TYR A 51 -9.63 4.39 -7.89
C TYR A 51 -10.45 3.53 -8.87
N GLY A 52 -11.79 3.64 -8.87
CA GLY A 52 -12.68 2.76 -9.64
C GLY A 52 -12.50 2.80 -11.16
N ASP A 53 -11.76 3.79 -11.68
CA ASP A 53 -11.42 3.89 -13.10
C ASP A 53 -10.00 3.41 -13.44
N VAL A 54 -9.27 2.87 -12.46
CA VAL A 54 -7.96 2.26 -12.62
C VAL A 54 -8.06 0.77 -12.28
N GLN A 55 -7.55 -0.09 -13.17
CA GLN A 55 -7.59 -1.52 -12.96
C GLN A 55 -6.61 -1.96 -11.87
N VAL A 56 -7.03 -2.93 -11.05
CA VAL A 56 -6.14 -3.62 -10.12
C VAL A 56 -5.21 -4.52 -10.91
N LYS A 57 -3.90 -4.36 -10.68
CA LYS A 57 -2.85 -5.19 -11.28
C LYS A 57 -2.57 -6.42 -10.41
N GLU A 58 -2.41 -6.21 -9.12
CA GLU A 58 -2.01 -7.26 -8.17
C GLU A 58 -2.58 -6.97 -6.77
N VAL A 59 -2.96 -8.01 -6.04
CA VAL A 59 -3.27 -7.93 -4.61
C VAL A 59 -2.41 -8.95 -3.87
N ARG A 60 -1.66 -8.49 -2.87
CA ARG A 60 -0.86 -9.33 -1.99
C ARG A 60 -1.42 -9.29 -0.57
N LYS A 61 -1.43 -10.44 0.07
CA LYS A 61 -1.80 -10.64 1.48
C LYS A 61 -0.60 -11.13 2.26
N ALA A 62 -0.31 -10.47 3.38
CA ALA A 62 0.79 -10.79 4.29
C ALA A 62 0.22 -11.21 5.65
N ASP A 63 0.67 -12.33 6.20
CA ASP A 63 0.38 -12.70 7.59
C ASP A 63 1.31 -11.92 8.52
N ILE A 64 0.74 -11.09 9.40
CA ILE A 64 1.49 -10.24 10.32
C ILE A 64 1.44 -10.75 11.77
N GLY A 65 1.02 -12.00 11.97
CA GLY A 65 0.90 -12.65 13.27
C GLY A 65 -0.46 -12.44 13.94
N ASP A 66 -0.72 -13.22 15.00
CA ASP A 66 -1.96 -13.18 15.79
C ASP A 66 -3.27 -13.31 14.98
N GLY A 67 -3.20 -14.01 13.83
CA GLY A 67 -4.33 -14.15 12.90
C GLY A 67 -4.71 -12.85 12.20
N LYS A 68 -3.82 -11.85 12.18
CA LYS A 68 -3.99 -10.58 11.47
C LYS A 68 -3.24 -10.58 10.16
N PHE A 69 -3.79 -9.85 9.21
CA PHE A 69 -3.21 -9.71 7.88
C PHE A 69 -3.00 -8.24 7.52
N ALA A 70 -2.03 -8.00 6.63
CA ALA A 70 -1.92 -6.76 5.88
C ALA A 70 -2.12 -7.05 4.40
N TYR A 71 -2.62 -6.06 3.68
CA TYR A 71 -2.90 -6.19 2.25
C TYR A 71 -2.21 -5.08 1.48
N THR A 72 -1.65 -5.40 0.32
CA THR A 72 -1.10 -4.44 -0.62
C THR A 72 -1.80 -4.61 -1.95
N VAL A 73 -2.27 -3.51 -2.52
CA VAL A 73 -2.90 -3.44 -3.84
C VAL A 73 -2.02 -2.59 -4.72
N GLU A 74 -1.58 -3.16 -5.84
CA GLU A 74 -0.91 -2.43 -6.92
C GLU A 74 -1.89 -2.25 -8.07
N LEU A 75 -1.96 -1.03 -8.61
CA LEU A 75 -2.80 -0.68 -9.75
C LEU A 75 -1.97 -0.62 -11.03
N VAL A 76 -2.63 -0.72 -12.19
CA VAL A 76 -1.94 -0.71 -13.50
C VAL A 76 -1.21 0.61 -13.81
N ASP A 77 -1.60 1.70 -13.15
CA ASP A 77 -0.94 3.01 -13.27
C ASP A 77 0.29 3.14 -12.35
N GLY A 78 0.63 2.08 -11.61
CA GLY A 78 1.72 2.03 -10.64
C GLY A 78 1.36 2.55 -9.25
N SER A 79 0.14 3.03 -9.04
CA SER A 79 -0.33 3.43 -7.72
C SER A 79 -0.41 2.23 -6.78
N ARG A 80 -0.05 2.43 -5.51
CA ARG A 80 -0.05 1.39 -4.48
C ARG A 80 -0.87 1.83 -3.27
N ILE A 81 -1.71 0.93 -2.77
CA ILE A 81 -2.50 1.15 -1.57
C ILE A 81 -2.27 -0.02 -0.62
N ASP A 82 -1.83 0.28 0.60
CA ASP A 82 -1.70 -0.70 1.67
C ASP A 82 -2.89 -0.57 2.62
N PHE A 83 -3.41 -1.70 3.09
CA PHE A 83 -4.52 -1.79 4.04
C PHE A 83 -4.13 -2.67 5.24
N ASP A 84 -4.71 -2.34 6.39
CA ASP A 84 -4.65 -3.20 7.57
C ASP A 84 -5.66 -4.37 7.48
N ASN A 85 -5.69 -5.19 8.53
CA ASN A 85 -6.57 -6.35 8.65
C ASN A 85 -8.06 -6.02 8.52
N ASN A 86 -8.47 -4.79 8.85
CA ASN A 86 -9.86 -4.34 8.80
C ASN A 86 -10.23 -3.70 7.46
N GLY A 87 -9.25 -3.53 6.57
CA GLY A 87 -9.41 -2.83 5.30
C GLY A 87 -9.34 -1.32 5.44
N ASP A 88 -8.82 -0.81 6.55
CA ASP A 88 -8.44 0.61 6.65
C ASP A 88 -7.14 0.82 5.90
N TRP A 89 -7.11 1.78 4.97
CA TRP A 89 -5.86 2.13 4.30
C TRP A 89 -4.83 2.57 5.34
N THR A 90 -3.57 2.20 5.18
CA THR A 90 -2.44 2.64 6.02
C THR A 90 -1.48 3.49 5.22
N THR A 91 -1.31 3.17 3.93
CA THR A 91 -0.50 3.91 2.97
C THR A 91 -1.25 4.04 1.66
N ILE A 92 -1.15 5.22 1.06
CA ILE A 92 -1.57 5.48 -0.31
C ILE A 92 -0.40 6.16 -1.02
N ASP A 93 0.07 5.57 -2.11
CA ASP A 93 1.11 6.09 -2.98
C ASP A 93 0.54 6.16 -4.40
N SER A 94 -0.04 7.31 -4.75
CA SER A 94 -0.62 7.54 -6.07
C SER A 94 0.43 8.05 -7.05
N LYS A 95 0.52 7.43 -8.23
CA LYS A 95 1.53 7.78 -9.24
C LYS A 95 1.05 8.73 -10.32
N VAL A 96 -0.15 8.49 -10.85
CA VAL A 96 -0.68 9.26 -12.00
C VAL A 96 -1.66 10.33 -11.57
N LYS A 97 -2.57 10.01 -10.64
CA LYS A 97 -3.56 10.94 -10.10
C LYS A 97 -3.22 11.34 -8.66
N PRO A 98 -3.75 12.46 -8.14
CA PRO A 98 -3.64 12.77 -6.72
C PRO A 98 -4.25 11.68 -5.84
N VAL A 99 -3.82 11.63 -4.58
CA VAL A 99 -4.54 10.88 -3.54
C VAL A 99 -6.00 11.39 -3.47
N PRO A 100 -7.00 10.49 -3.42
CA PRO A 100 -8.41 10.88 -3.29
C PRO A 100 -8.62 11.79 -2.09
N THR A 101 -9.21 12.96 -2.30
CA THR A 101 -9.40 13.97 -1.25
C THR A 101 -10.22 13.45 -0.06
N ALA A 102 -11.18 12.55 -0.32
CA ALA A 102 -11.97 11.90 0.72
C ALA A 102 -11.14 11.00 1.66
N ALA A 103 -9.96 10.55 1.23
CA ALA A 103 -9.05 9.77 2.06
C ALA A 103 -8.23 10.66 3.03
N VAL A 104 -8.16 11.96 2.78
CA VAL A 104 -7.24 12.87 3.49
C VAL A 104 -7.99 13.68 4.55
N PRO A 105 -7.48 13.78 5.79
CA PRO A 105 -8.03 14.70 6.78
C PRO A 105 -8.15 16.14 6.26
N ALA A 106 -9.27 16.79 6.55
CA ALA A 106 -9.56 18.14 6.05
C ALA A 106 -8.50 19.16 6.47
N ALA A 107 -7.97 19.06 7.70
CA ALA A 107 -6.92 19.94 8.22
C ALA A 107 -5.62 19.88 7.38
N ILE A 108 -5.22 18.69 6.93
CA ILE A 108 -4.04 18.49 6.08
C ILE A 108 -4.27 19.13 4.70
N THR A 109 -5.44 18.90 4.12
CA THR A 109 -5.81 19.50 2.82
C THR A 109 -5.84 21.02 2.91
N ALA A 110 -6.36 21.58 4.00
CA ALA A 110 -6.37 23.02 4.25
C ALA A 110 -4.95 23.57 4.40
N TYR A 111 -4.11 22.92 5.22
CA TYR A 111 -2.72 23.31 5.40
C TYR A 111 -1.97 23.37 4.07
N ILE A 112 -2.12 22.36 3.21
CA ILE A 112 -1.44 22.33 1.91
C ILE A 112 -1.91 23.48 1.02
N LYS A 113 -3.21 23.71 0.93
CA LYS A 113 -3.78 24.81 0.13
C LYS A 113 -3.34 26.20 0.61
N THR A 114 -3.14 26.37 1.92
CA THR A 114 -2.72 27.67 2.50
C THR A 114 -1.24 27.94 2.33
N ASN A 115 -0.39 26.91 2.37
CA ASN A 115 1.06 27.09 2.48
C ASN A 115 1.84 26.78 1.19
N TYR A 116 1.23 26.16 0.19
CA TYR A 116 1.90 25.69 -1.04
C TYR A 116 1.24 26.26 -2.31
N GLN A 117 1.87 26.00 -3.46
CA GLN A 117 1.47 26.63 -4.72
C GLN A 117 0.13 26.07 -5.22
N PRO A 118 -0.68 26.89 -5.92
CA PRO A 118 -1.83 26.38 -6.66
C PRO A 118 -1.39 25.28 -7.64
N GLY A 119 -1.90 24.06 -7.44
CA GLY A 119 -1.53 22.89 -8.24
C GLY A 119 -0.64 21.88 -7.50
N ASP A 120 -0.09 22.22 -6.33
CA ASP A 120 0.54 21.23 -5.46
C ASP A 120 -0.53 20.27 -4.91
N VAL A 121 -0.33 18.98 -5.15
CA VAL A 121 -1.28 17.92 -4.81
C VAL A 121 -0.60 16.86 -3.96
N ILE A 122 -1.39 16.16 -3.15
CA ILE A 122 -0.90 15.03 -2.36
C ILE A 122 -0.70 13.83 -3.29
N THR A 123 0.52 13.30 -3.31
CA THR A 123 0.90 12.11 -4.08
C THR A 123 1.10 10.90 -3.18
N TYR A 124 1.42 11.13 -1.91
CA TYR A 124 1.63 10.06 -0.93
C TYR A 124 1.06 10.47 0.42
N ILE A 125 0.40 9.53 1.10
CA ILE A 125 0.03 9.66 2.51
C ILE A 125 0.18 8.31 3.21
N ASN A 126 0.85 8.32 4.35
CA ASN A 126 0.87 7.21 5.29
C ASN A 126 0.32 7.70 6.63
N LYS A 127 -0.37 6.82 7.37
CA LYS A 127 -0.82 7.11 8.73
C LYS A 127 -0.46 6.00 9.70
N ASN A 128 -0.24 6.41 10.94
CA ASN A 128 -0.16 5.53 12.10
C ASN A 128 -0.70 6.27 13.33
N GLN A 129 -0.56 5.67 14.51
CA GLN A 129 -1.07 6.24 15.76
C GLN A 129 -0.48 7.62 16.11
N LYS A 130 0.72 7.96 15.62
CA LYS A 130 1.37 9.25 15.88
C LYS A 130 0.86 10.36 14.96
N GLY A 131 0.31 10.00 13.80
CA GLY A 131 -0.21 10.95 12.84
C GLY A 131 0.06 10.55 11.40
N TYR A 132 0.33 11.54 10.57
CA TYR A 132 0.41 11.40 9.12
C TYR A 132 1.77 11.83 8.59
N PHE A 133 2.28 11.08 7.63
CA PHE A 133 3.37 11.49 6.77
C PHE A 133 2.82 11.68 5.36
N VAL A 134 3.06 12.85 4.77
CA VAL A 134 2.49 13.26 3.50
C VAL A 134 3.61 13.67 2.56
N LYS A 135 3.55 13.25 1.30
CA LYS A 135 4.31 13.87 0.22
C LYS A 135 3.35 14.58 -0.73
N ILE A 136 3.73 15.77 -1.14
CA ILE A 136 3.06 16.50 -2.22
C ILE A 136 3.94 16.50 -3.48
N THR A 137 3.48 17.14 -4.55
CA THR A 137 4.28 17.43 -5.76
C THR A 137 5.65 18.01 -5.40
N ASN A 138 6.64 17.83 -6.29
CA ASN A 138 8.02 18.29 -6.07
C ASN A 138 8.73 17.62 -4.88
N ASN A 139 8.27 16.44 -4.45
CA ASN A 139 8.86 15.63 -3.38
C ASN A 139 8.95 16.31 -2.01
N ILE A 140 8.13 17.35 -1.77
CA ILE A 140 8.05 17.99 -0.46
C ILE A 140 7.40 17.00 0.52
N LYS A 141 8.07 16.79 1.66
CA LYS A 141 7.66 15.86 2.71
C LYS A 141 7.17 16.64 3.93
N LEU A 142 6.01 16.27 4.44
CA LEU A 142 5.32 16.95 5.54
C LEU A 142 4.87 15.93 6.57
N THR A 143 4.88 16.35 7.82
CA THR A 143 4.44 15.52 8.94
C THR A 143 3.35 16.25 9.71
N PHE A 144 2.38 15.48 10.15
CA PHE A 144 1.25 15.98 10.90
C PHE A 144 1.00 15.07 12.10
N ASP A 145 0.50 15.63 13.19
CA ASP A 145 0.02 14.86 14.32
C ASP A 145 -1.28 14.09 13.98
N ALA A 146 -1.79 13.29 14.92
CA ALA A 146 -3.03 12.52 14.74
C ALA A 146 -4.28 13.39 14.48
N ASN A 147 -4.24 14.68 14.86
CA ASN A 147 -5.32 15.64 14.61
C ASN A 147 -5.16 16.36 13.25
N GLY A 148 -4.07 16.11 12.53
CA GLY A 148 -3.77 16.75 11.25
C GLY A 148 -3.12 18.13 11.39
N ASN A 149 -2.58 18.49 12.56
CA ASN A 149 -1.80 19.71 12.73
C ASN A 149 -0.38 19.48 12.23
N PHE A 150 0.16 20.43 11.46
CA PHE A 150 1.53 20.34 10.95
C PHE A 150 2.54 20.29 12.11
N THR A 151 3.50 19.38 12.01
CA THR A 151 4.60 19.24 12.96
C THR A 151 5.92 19.54 12.27
N ASN A 152 6.81 20.29 12.93
CA ASN A 152 8.14 20.58 12.37
C ASN A 152 9.11 19.39 12.44
N ASN A 153 8.68 18.27 13.04
CA ASN A 153 9.51 17.09 13.20
C ASN A 153 9.34 16.20 11.97
N GLY A 154 10.27 16.33 11.01
CA GLY A 154 10.57 15.23 10.11
C GLY A 154 10.84 13.97 10.94
N TRP A 155 10.36 12.82 10.47
CA TRP A 155 10.60 11.53 11.13
C TRP A 155 12.09 11.21 11.18
#